data_AF-A9M9M3-F1
#
_entry.id   AF-A9M9M3-F1
#
_cell.length_a   1.000
_cell.length_b   1.000
_cell.length_c   1.000
_cell.angle_alpha   90.00
_cell.angle_beta   90.00
_cell.angle_gamma   90.00
#
_symmetry.space_group_name_H-M   'P 1'
#
loop_
_entity.id
_entity.type
_entity.pdbx_description
1 polymer ?
#
loop_
_entity_poly.entity_id
_entity_poly.type
_entity_poly.pdbx_seq_one_letter_code
_entity_poly.pdbx_strand_id
1 'polypeptide(L)' 'MGRGDVCGFRFAAAHPQAFWSMTPRELSAAIGPLAPVLDAPSRQTLDALMLAFPDR' A
#
# COMPACT_ATOMS: atom_id res chain seq x y z
N MET A 1 24.65 -7.95 -7.12
CA MET A 1 24.13 -7.48 -5.84
C MET A 1 22.86 -6.69 -6.13
N GLY A 2 21.71 -7.04 -5.54
CA GLY A 2 20.48 -6.23 -5.66
C GLY A 2 19.24 -6.99 -6.14
N ARG A 3 18.68 -7.85 -5.29
CA ARG A 3 17.30 -8.36 -5.40
C ARG A 3 16.76 -8.50 -3.97
N GLY A 4 16.30 -7.40 -3.39
CA GLY A 4 15.88 -7.34 -1.98
C GLY A 4 14.62 -6.53 -1.70
N ASP A 5 13.93 -5.99 -2.71
CA ASP A 5 12.97 -4.90 -2.46
C ASP A 5 11.56 -5.37 -2.04
N VAL A 6 11.23 -6.65 -2.27
CA VAL A 6 9.91 -7.21 -1.88
C VAL A 6 9.76 -7.34 -0.35
N CYS A 7 10.87 -7.32 0.39
CA CYS A 7 10.83 -7.43 1.86
C CYS A 7 10.45 -6.11 2.55
N GLY A 8 10.80 -4.96 1.96
CA GLY A 8 10.65 -3.64 2.58
C GLY A 8 9.19 -3.22 2.77
N PHE A 9 8.36 -3.33 1.72
CA PHE A 9 6.95 -2.94 1.79
C PHE A 9 6.15 -3.82 2.76
N ARG A 10 6.37 -5.14 2.73
CA ARG A 10 5.62 -6.07 3.59
C ARG A 10 5.94 -5.88 5.07
N PHE A 11 7.19 -5.53 5.41
CA PHE A 11 7.57 -5.18 6.77
C PHE A 11 6.96 -3.84 7.20
N ALA A 12 7.04 -2.82 6.34
CA ALA A 12 6.44 -1.53 6.64
C ALA A 12 4.93 -1.60 6.79
N ALA A 13 4.22 -2.32 5.92
CA ALA A 13 2.76 -2.52 6.01
C ALA A 13 2.33 -3.20 7.33
N ALA A 14 3.22 -4.00 7.96
CA ALA A 14 2.98 -4.58 9.28
C ALA A 14 3.20 -3.59 10.44
N HIS A 15 3.84 -2.45 10.18
CA HIS A 15 4.11 -1.38 11.15
C HIS A 15 3.50 -0.05 10.64
N PRO A 16 2.22 0.24 10.94
CA PRO A 16 1.48 1.35 10.35
C PRO A 16 2.20 2.70 10.43
N GLN A 17 2.83 3.00 11.57
CA GLN A 17 3.58 4.24 11.74
C GLN A 17 4.77 4.36 10.78
N ALA A 18 5.53 3.27 10.59
CA ALA A 18 6.70 3.23 9.71
C ALA A 18 6.29 3.34 8.23
N PHE A 19 5.15 2.74 7.88
CA PHE A 19 4.57 2.86 6.55
C PHE A 19 4.17 4.31 6.24
N TRP A 20 3.39 4.93 7.13
CA TRP A 20 2.88 6.29 6.92
C TRP A 20 3.94 7.39 7.07
N SER A 21 5.09 7.10 7.67
CA SER A 21 6.22 8.03 7.75
C SER A 21 7.16 7.98 6.54
N MET A 22 6.94 7.09 5.57
CA MET A 22 7.81 6.99 4.39
C MET A 22 7.75 8.23 3.52
N THR A 23 8.91 8.64 3.01
CA THR A 23 8.98 9.63 1.94
C THR A 23 8.44 9.06 0.61
N PRO A 24 8.00 9.89 -0.34
CA PRO A 24 7.56 9.41 -1.65
C PRO A 24 8.61 8.56 -2.40
N ARG A 25 9.90 8.87 -2.21
CA ARG A 25 11.01 8.10 -2.82
C ARG A 25 11.13 6.71 -2.18
N GLU A 26 11.06 6.63 -0.85
CA GLU A 26 11.09 5.35 -0.13
C GLU A 26 9.86 4.51 -0.44
N LEU A 27 8.67 5.13 -0.49
CA LEU A 27 7.43 4.46 -0.87
C LEU A 27 7.54 3.89 -2.30
N SER A 28 8.02 4.68 -3.26
CA SER A 28 8.23 4.24 -4.64
C SER A 28 9.23 3.10 -4.75
N ALA A 29 10.29 3.10 -3.94
CA ALA A 29 11.26 2.01 -3.90
C ALA A 29 10.66 0.74 -3.28
N ALA A 30 9.83 0.88 -2.25
CA ALA A 30 9.20 -0.23 -1.54
C ALA A 30 8.11 -0.94 -2.36
N ILE A 31 7.25 -0.20 -3.07
CA ILE A 31 6.17 -0.78 -3.90
C ILE A 31 6.65 -1.27 -5.26
N GLY A 32 7.84 -0.83 -5.69
CA GLY A 32 8.39 -1.16 -7.00
C GLY A 32 7.62 -0.48 -8.16
N PRO A 33 7.80 -0.96 -9.41
CA PRO A 33 7.11 -0.39 -10.55
C PRO A 33 5.58 -0.54 -10.41
N LEU A 34 4.86 0.57 -10.58
CA LEU A 34 3.40 0.60 -10.59
C LEU A 34 2.89 -0.04 -11.90
N ALA A 35 2.56 -1.32 -11.85
CA ALA A 35 1.78 -1.97 -12.90
C ALA A 35 0.29 -1.64 -12.70
N PRO A 36 -0.50 -1.50 -13.78
CA PRO A 36 -1.95 -1.44 -13.67
C PRO A 36 -2.46 -2.67 -12.92
N VAL A 37 -3.07 -2.45 -11.75
CA VAL A 37 -3.68 -3.52 -10.96
C VAL A 37 -5.05 -3.81 -11.56
N LEU A 38 -5.19 -4.95 -12.21
CA LEU A 38 -6.43 -5.33 -12.91
C LEU A 38 -7.59 -5.60 -11.95
N ASP A 39 -7.30 -6.04 -10.72
CA ASP A 39 -8.28 -6.38 -9.70
C ASP A 39 -8.40 -5.33 -8.58
N ALA A 40 -8.08 -4.06 -8.87
CA ALA A 40 -8.28 -2.99 -7.91
C ALA A 40 -9.80 -2.73 -7.70
N PRO A 41 -10.27 -2.54 -6.46
CA PRO A 41 -11.68 -2.25 -6.21
C PRO A 41 -12.09 -0.94 -6.89
N SER A 42 -13.29 -0.92 -7.45
CA SER A 42 -13.86 0.30 -8.02
C SER A 42 -14.10 1.35 -6.94
N ARG A 43 -14.23 2.62 -7.35
CA ARG A 43 -14.58 3.70 -6.41
C ARG A 43 -15.89 3.43 -5.67
N GLN A 44 -16.90 2.92 -6.36
CA GLN A 44 -18.17 2.52 -5.74
C GLN A 44 -18.00 1.38 -4.73
N THR A 45 -17.14 0.41 -5.01
CA THR A 45 -16.82 -0.69 -4.08
C THR A 45 -16.18 -0.14 -2.81
N LEU A 46 -15.24 0.80 -2.93
CA LEU A 46 -14.63 1.46 -1.78
C LEU A 46 -15.68 2.21 -0.94
N ASP A 47 -16.58 2.98 -1.57
CA ASP A 47 -17.61 3.73 -0.86
C ASP A 47 -18.55 2.78 -0.09
N ALA A 48 -18.91 1.63 -0.67
CA ALA A 48 -19.68 0.59 0.01
C ALA A 48 -18.94 0.00 1.23
N LEU A 49 -17.63 -0.21 1.14
CA LEU A 49 -16.81 -0.70 2.26
C LEU A 49 -16.75 0.31 3.40
N MET A 50 -16.56 1.60 3.09
CA MET A 50 -16.53 2.67 4.11
C MET A 50 -17.86 2.77 4.88
N LEU A 51 -19.00 2.55 4.21
CA LEU A 51 -20.31 2.49 4.86
C LEU A 51 -20.45 1.25 5.77
N ALA A 52 -19.92 0.11 5.33
CA ALA A 52 -20.00 -1.14 6.08
C ALA A 52 -19.10 -1.15 7.34
N PHE A 53 -17.95 -0.49 7.27
CA PHE A 53 -16.93 -0.45 8.33
C PHE A 53 -16.59 0.99 8.74
N PRO A 54 -17.48 1.68 9.46
CA PRO A 54 -17.24 3.07 9.88
C PRO A 54 -16.19 3.15 10.99
N ASP A 55 -15.33 4.18 10.92
CA ASP A 55 -14.29 4.51 11.91
C ASP A 55 -14.93 5.01 13.22
N ARG A 56 -15.17 4.09 14.17
CA ARG A 56 -15.65 4.38 15.52
C ARG A 56 -14.66 3.89 16.56
#